data_AF-A0A1H9NTV8-F1
#
_entry.id   AF-A0A1H9NTV8-F1
#
_cell.length_a   1.000
_cell.length_b   1.000
_cell.length_c   1.000
_cell.angle_alpha   90.00
_cell.angle_beta   90.00
_cell.angle_gamma   90.00
#
_symmetry.space_group_name_H-M   'P 1'
#
loop_
_entity.id
_entity.type
_entity.pdbx_description
1 polymer ?
#
loop_
_entity_poly.entity_id
_entity_poly.type
_entity_poly.pdbx_seq_one_letter_code
_entity_poly.pdbx_strand_id
1 'polypeptide(L)'
;MTKKNHCLIARIRRAAKISLENLNQNLPEDQQINSNGLLLIAMVWALFGVMLVNSNSTTIPWLQPLGWVTMIMGALSMVASLLLSMDEK
;
A
#
# COMPACT_ATOMS: atom_id res chain seq x y z
N MET A 1 -24.95 -12.88 -6.93
CA MET A 1 -24.23 -12.79 -5.63
C MET A 1 -23.22 -11.63 -5.62
N THR A 2 -23.64 -10.38 -5.87
CA THR A 2 -22.70 -9.25 -6.14
C THR A 2 -22.80 -8.09 -5.13
N LYS A 3 -23.90 -7.95 -4.39
CA LYS A 3 -24.11 -6.83 -3.45
C LYS A 3 -23.18 -6.84 -2.23
N LYS A 4 -22.79 -8.02 -1.71
CA LYS A 4 -21.92 -8.12 -0.52
C LYS A 4 -20.50 -7.62 -0.80
N ASN A 5 -19.96 -7.91 -1.98
CA ASN A 5 -18.60 -7.50 -2.36
C ASN A 5 -18.51 -5.99 -2.62
N HIS A 6 -19.55 -5.39 -3.20
CA HIS A 6 -19.64 -3.94 -3.40
C HIS A 6 -19.59 -3.16 -2.07
N CYS A 7 -20.26 -3.69 -1.04
CA CYS A 7 -20.26 -3.09 0.30
C CYS A 7 -18.89 -3.22 1.00
N LEU A 8 -18.21 -4.35 0.83
CA LEU A 8 -16.86 -4.57 1.38
C LEU A 8 -15.81 -3.68 0.70
N ILE A 9 -15.84 -3.59 -0.63
CA ILE A 9 -14.92 -2.72 -1.39
C ILE A 9 -15.15 -1.25 -1.00
N ALA A 10 -16.40 -0.82 -0.87
CA ALA A 10 -16.72 0.54 -0.41
C ALA A 10 -16.25 0.82 1.03
N ARG A 11 -16.31 -0.18 1.93
CA ARG A 11 -15.78 -0.06 3.30
C ARG A 11 -14.26 0.05 3.33
N ILE A 12 -13.56 -0.81 2.59
CA ILE A 12 -12.10 -0.78 2.46
C ILE A 12 -11.66 0.56 1.86
N ARG A 13 -12.37 1.05 0.85
CA ARG A 13 -12.15 2.37 0.24
C ARG A 13 -12.26 3.50 1.27
N ARG A 14 -13.34 3.54 2.06
CA ARG A 14 -13.49 4.57 3.12
C ARG A 14 -12.36 4.50 4.14
N ALA A 15 -11.99 3.29 4.56
CA ALA A 15 -10.88 3.11 5.51
C ALA A 15 -9.54 3.58 4.93
N ALA A 16 -9.29 3.34 3.63
CA ALA A 16 -8.09 3.80 2.94
C ALA A 16 -8.09 5.34 2.79
N LYS A 17 -9.22 5.95 2.45
CA LYS A 17 -9.37 7.41 2.38
C LYS A 17 -9.10 8.07 3.73
N ILE A 18 -9.73 7.54 4.79
CA ILE A 18 -9.53 8.02 6.17
C ILE A 18 -8.07 7.87 6.60
N SER A 19 -7.41 6.75 6.26
CA SER A 19 -5.98 6.58 6.57
C SER A 19 -5.11 7.58 5.83
N LEU A 20 -5.37 7.84 4.54
CA LEU A 20 -4.62 8.82 3.74
C LEU A 20 -4.80 10.24 4.29
N GLU A 21 -6.02 10.60 4.65
CA GLU A 21 -6.35 11.92 5.19
C GLU A 21 -5.71 12.11 6.57
N ASN A 22 -5.70 11.08 7.41
CA ASN A 22 -5.01 11.09 8.71
C ASN A 22 -3.48 11.14 8.54
N LEU A 23 -2.92 10.49 7.50
CA LEU A 23 -1.51 10.60 7.16
C LEU A 23 -1.15 12.03 6.73
N ASN A 24 -1.98 12.65 5.87
CA ASN A 24 -1.80 14.01 5.39
C ASN A 24 -1.98 15.07 6.49
N GLN A 25 -2.76 14.80 7.54
CA GLN A 25 -2.84 15.68 8.71
C GLN A 25 -1.53 15.76 9.50
N ASN A 26 -0.69 14.72 9.43
CA ASN A 26 0.61 14.67 10.10
C ASN A 26 1.76 15.14 9.20
N LEU A 27 1.48 15.43 7.93
CA LEU A 27 2.44 15.94 6.96
C LEU A 27 2.22 17.45 6.78
N PRO A 28 3.29 18.24 6.62
CA PRO A 28 3.15 19.65 6.30
C PRO A 28 2.48 19.82 4.91
N GLU A 29 1.77 20.94 4.69
CA GLU A 29 0.92 21.14 3.50
C GLU A 29 1.67 20.98 2.16
N ASP A 30 2.98 21.26 2.15
CA ASP A 30 3.89 21.09 1.01
C ASP A 30 4.25 19.63 0.72
N GLN A 31 3.94 18.69 1.62
CA GLN A 31 4.24 17.25 1.51
C GLN A 31 3.00 16.37 1.49
N GLN A 32 1.79 16.93 1.32
CA GLN A 32 0.58 16.12 1.25
C GLN A 32 0.64 15.13 0.08
N ILE A 33 0.37 13.87 0.40
CA ILE A 33 0.48 12.75 -0.53
C ILE A 33 -0.91 12.50 -1.13
N ASN A 34 -1.02 12.55 -2.46
CA ASN A 34 -2.25 12.15 -3.14
C ASN A 34 -2.29 10.62 -3.38
N SER A 35 -3.44 10.08 -3.82
CA SER A 35 -3.66 8.67 -4.17
C SER A 35 -2.54 8.08 -5.04
N ASN A 36 -2.07 8.81 -6.06
CA ASN A 36 -0.96 8.42 -6.92
C ASN A 36 0.40 8.42 -6.19
N GLY A 37 0.62 9.33 -5.25
CA GLY A 37 1.82 9.34 -4.42
C GLY A 37 1.86 8.13 -3.48
N LEU A 38 0.71 7.77 -2.91
CA LEU A 38 0.56 6.56 -2.10
C LEU A 38 0.82 5.30 -2.92
N LEU A 39 0.34 5.26 -4.17
CA LEU A 39 0.61 4.18 -5.11
C LEU A 39 2.11 4.04 -5.40
N LEU A 40 2.81 5.15 -5.64
CA LEU A 40 4.26 5.14 -5.89
C LEU A 40 5.04 4.64 -4.67
N ILE A 41 4.68 5.08 -3.47
CA ILE A 41 5.29 4.60 -2.22
C ILE A 41 5.04 3.10 -2.07
N ALA A 42 3.83 2.62 -2.35
CA ALA A 42 3.51 1.20 -2.32
C ALA A 42 4.31 0.39 -3.36
N MET A 43 4.53 0.95 -4.56
CA MET A 43 5.40 0.37 -5.59
C MET A 43 6.84 0.25 -5.14
N VAL A 44 7.40 1.31 -4.55
CA VAL A 44 8.78 1.29 -4.03
C VAL A 44 8.91 0.24 -2.92
N TRP A 45 7.96 0.17 -1.99
CA TRP A 45 7.97 -0.84 -0.93
C TRP A 45 7.83 -2.27 -1.44
N ALA A 46 6.98 -2.52 -2.44
CA ALA A 46 6.84 -3.84 -3.05
C ALA A 46 8.13 -4.27 -3.78
N LEU A 47 8.74 -3.36 -4.55
CA LEU A 47 10.02 -3.60 -5.22
C LEU A 47 11.15 -3.86 -4.22
N PHE A 48 11.18 -3.10 -3.12
CA PHE A 48 12.12 -3.30 -2.04
C PHE A 48 11.95 -4.68 -1.38
N GLY A 49 10.71 -5.08 -1.11
CA GLY A 49 10.40 -6.42 -0.60
C GLY A 49 10.87 -7.53 -1.55
N VAL A 50 10.61 -7.41 -2.85
CA VAL A 50 11.09 -8.37 -3.86
C VAL A 50 12.62 -8.42 -3.90
N MET A 51 13.29 -7.28 -3.85
CA MET A 51 14.76 -7.23 -3.77
C MET A 51 15.28 -7.92 -2.51
N LEU A 52 14.63 -7.74 -1.35
CA LEU A 52 15.03 -8.39 -0.10
C LEU A 52 14.85 -9.91 -0.16
N VAL A 53 13.71 -10.38 -0.69
CA VAL A 53 13.43 -11.83 -0.87
C VAL A 53 14.40 -12.46 -1.86
N ASN A 54 14.74 -11.73 -2.93
CA ASN A 54 15.62 -12.21 -3.99
C ASN A 54 17.11 -11.97 -3.70
N SER A 55 17.44 -11.16 -2.68
CA SER A 55 18.79 -11.10 -2.14
C SER A 55 19.03 -12.44 -1.44
N ASN A 56 19.72 -13.34 -2.14
CA ASN A 56 20.15 -14.63 -1.60
C ASN A 56 21.31 -14.41 -0.61
N SER A 57 21.10 -13.52 0.36
CA SER A 57 22.02 -13.25 1.45
C SER A 57 21.88 -14.36 2.47
N THR A 58 22.59 -15.46 2.22
CA THR A 58 22.83 -16.57 3.17
C THR A 58 23.37 -16.08 4.52
N THR A 59 23.79 -14.82 4.61
CA THR A 59 24.30 -14.16 5.80
C THR A 59 23.22 -13.81 6.84
N ILE A 60 21.95 -13.65 6.44
CA ILE A 60 20.90 -13.16 7.35
C ILE A 60 19.57 -13.91 7.09
N PRO A 61 19.24 -14.97 7.86
CA PRO A 61 18.08 -15.82 7.58
C PRO A 61 16.73 -15.15 7.82
N TRP A 62 16.67 -14.08 8.63
CA TRP A 62 15.44 -13.32 8.87
C TRP A 62 15.13 -12.27 7.80
N LEU A 63 16.06 -11.97 6.89
CA LEU A 63 15.86 -11.00 5.82
C LEU A 63 14.81 -11.47 4.80
N GLN A 64 14.77 -12.78 4.54
CA GLN A 64 13.83 -13.39 3.61
C GLN A 64 12.36 -13.28 4.08
N PRO A 65 11.98 -13.67 5.32
CA PRO A 65 10.62 -13.44 5.80
C PRO A 65 10.26 -11.96 5.94
N LEU A 66 11.22 -11.08 6.26
CA LEU A 66 11.02 -9.62 6.24
C LEU A 66 10.69 -9.09 4.83
N GLY A 67 11.38 -9.62 3.81
CA GLY A 67 11.07 -9.34 2.40
C GLY A 67 9.65 -9.77 2.03
N TRP A 68 9.18 -10.92 2.51
CA TRP A 68 7.80 -11.37 2.29
C TRP A 68 6.77 -10.47 2.95
N VAL A 69 6.99 -10.07 4.20
CA VAL A 69 6.08 -9.16 4.92
C VAL A 69 5.99 -7.81 4.23
N THR A 70 7.13 -7.25 3.81
CA THR A 70 7.19 -5.97 3.09
C THR A 70 6.54 -6.07 1.70
N MET A 71 6.73 -7.17 0.98
CA MET A 71 6.07 -7.42 -0.31
C MET A 71 4.55 -7.51 -0.16
N ILE A 72 4.04 -8.26 0.83
CA ILE A 72 2.60 -8.38 1.09
C ILE A 72 2.00 -7.03 1.48
N MET A 73 2.66 -6.28 2.37
CA MET A 73 2.21 -4.94 2.75
C MET A 73 2.21 -3.98 1.56
N GLY A 74 3.26 -3.98 0.74
CA GLY A 74 3.32 -3.16 -0.48
C GLY A 74 2.20 -3.49 -1.46
N ALA A 75 1.92 -4.77 -1.68
CA ALA A 75 0.83 -5.21 -2.55
C ALA A 75 -0.56 -4.80 -2.02
N LEU A 76 -0.78 -4.90 -0.70
CA LEU A 76 -2.03 -4.42 -0.07
C LEU A 76 -2.18 -2.91 -0.23
N SER A 77 -1.11 -2.15 -0.03
CA SER A 77 -1.12 -0.69 -0.21
C SER A 77 -1.33 -0.28 -1.68
N MET A 78 -0.84 -1.06 -2.65
CA MET A 78 -1.16 -0.85 -4.07
C MET A 78 -2.65 -1.04 -4.34
N VAL A 79 -3.24 -2.13 -3.83
CA VAL A 79 -4.67 -2.42 -3.99
C VAL A 79 -5.50 -1.29 -3.38
N ALA A 80 -5.14 -0.82 -2.19
CA ALA A 80 -5.80 0.31 -1.55
C ALA A 80 -5.70 1.61 -2.38
N SER A 81 -4.52 1.90 -2.92
CA SER A 81 -4.27 3.10 -3.75
C SER A 81 -5.00 3.04 -5.09
N LEU A 82 -5.04 1.88 -5.75
CA LEU A 82 -5.82 1.67 -6.97
C LEU A 82 -7.32 1.81 -6.72
N LEU A 83 -7.82 1.25 -5.60
CA LEU A 83 -9.22 1.38 -5.20
C LEU A 83 -9.63 2.82 -4.89
N LEU A 84 -8.69 3.65 -4.42
CA LEU A 84 -8.85 5.09 -4.22
C LEU A 84 -8.82 5.86 -5.56
N SER A 85 -7.85 5.58 -6.42
CA SER A 85 -7.69 6.27 -7.72
C SER A 85 -8.88 6.04 -8.68
N MET A 86 -9.54 4.88 -8.60
CA MET A 86 -10.78 4.62 -9.35
C MET A 86 -12.00 5.46 -8.89
N ASP A 87 -11.93 6.14 -7.74
CA ASP A 87 -13.01 6.99 -7.20
C ASP A 87 -12.84 8.47 -7.62
N GLU A 88 -11.63 8.89 -8.05
CA GLU A 88 -11.31 10.26 -8.48
C GLU A 88 -11.74 10.57 -9.94
N LYS A 89 -12.39 9.64 -10.64
CA LYS A 89 -12.74 9.74 -12.07
C LYS A 89 -14.25 9.67 -12.29
#